data_AF-A0A418PYC9-F1
#
_entry.id   AF-A0A418PYC9-F1
#
_cell.length_a   1.000
_cell.length_b   1.000
_cell.length_c   1.000
_cell.angle_alpha   90.00
_cell.angle_beta   90.00
_cell.angle_gamma   90.00
#
_symmetry.space_group_name_H-M   'P 1'
#
loop_
_entity.id
_entity.type
_entity.pdbx_description
1 polymer ?
#
loop_
_entity_poly.entity_id
_entity_poly.type
_entity_poly.pdbx_seq_one_letter_code
_entity_poly.pdbx_strand_id
1 'polypeptide(L)'
;MRNFDEKFEALRSRFLARLAGDRRALLDEALSLEDLEAVVHRLSGSAGMYGYAALSTSAETLENAIRDGATRDTIGDLVEDLIAEIRVVQAR
;
A
#
# COMPACT_ATOMS: atom_id res chain seq x y z
N MET A 1 30.18 6.91 -1.81
CA MET A 1 28.84 6.34 -1.56
C MET A 1 27.66 7.23 -1.96
N ARG A 2 27.81 8.56 -2.20
CA ARG A 2 26.70 9.48 -2.57
C ARG A 2 25.75 9.01 -3.69
N ASN A 3 26.25 8.38 -4.74
CA ASN A 3 25.44 7.99 -5.91
C ASN A 3 24.41 6.89 -5.60
N PHE A 4 24.62 6.05 -4.57
CA PHE A 4 23.64 5.03 -4.19
C PHE A 4 22.48 5.64 -3.40
N ASP A 5 22.81 6.48 -2.42
CA ASP A 5 21.81 7.16 -1.57
C ASP A 5 20.91 8.09 -2.40
N GLU A 6 21.48 8.85 -3.34
CA GLU A 6 20.73 9.73 -4.25
C GLU A 6 19.76 8.95 -5.16
N LYS A 7 20.18 7.78 -5.66
CA LYS A 7 19.31 6.92 -6.48
C LYS A 7 18.21 6.29 -5.65
N PHE A 8 18.52 5.87 -4.43
CA PHE A 8 17.55 5.28 -3.52
C PHE A 8 16.47 6.29 -3.11
N GLU A 9 16.85 7.52 -2.78
CA GLU A 9 15.91 8.60 -2.48
C GLU A 9 15.02 8.95 -3.70
N ALA A 10 15.57 8.90 -4.92
CA ALA A 10 14.76 9.08 -6.13
C ALA A 10 13.70 7.97 -6.31
N LEU A 11 14.05 6.71 -6.00
CA LEU A 11 13.10 5.60 -6.03
C LEU A 11 12.03 5.75 -4.94
N ARG A 12 12.44 6.14 -3.74
CA ARG A 12 11.54 6.42 -2.62
C ARG A 12 10.55 7.54 -2.94
N SER A 13 11.01 8.62 -3.57
CA SER A 13 10.14 9.72 -4.01
C SER A 13 9.11 9.27 -5.04
N ARG A 14 9.50 8.42 -6.00
CA ARG A 14 8.57 7.83 -6.98
C ARG A 14 7.54 6.92 -6.31
N PHE A 15 7.96 6.12 -5.34
CA PHE A 15 7.06 5.30 -4.54
C PHE A 15 6.02 6.19 -3.82
N LEU A 16 6.45 7.26 -3.14
CA LEU A 16 5.54 8.18 -2.45
C LEU A 16 4.55 8.87 -3.39
N ALA A 17 5.01 9.28 -4.58
CA ALA A 17 4.14 9.86 -5.60
C ALA A 17 3.08 8.86 -6.08
N ARG A 18 3.45 7.58 -6.25
CA ARG A 18 2.52 6.51 -6.62
C ARG A 18 1.54 6.20 -5.49
N LEU A 19 2.00 6.21 -4.24
CA LEU A 19 1.21 5.93 -3.06
C LEU A 19 0.00 6.88 -2.92
N ALA A 20 0.13 8.13 -3.37
CA ALA A 20 -1.00 9.06 -3.44
C ALA A 20 -2.10 8.60 -4.42
N GLY A 21 -1.71 8.02 -5.57
CA GLY A 21 -2.63 7.42 -6.53
C GLY A 21 -3.28 6.15 -5.98
N ASP A 22 -2.49 5.27 -5.35
CA ASP A 22 -3.00 4.04 -4.73
C ASP A 22 -4.01 4.37 -3.61
N ARG A 23 -3.74 5.38 -2.77
CA ARG A 23 -4.71 5.86 -1.75
C ARG A 23 -6.01 6.35 -2.38
N ARG A 24 -5.94 7.08 -3.49
CA ARG A 24 -7.14 7.57 -4.17
C ARG A 24 -7.97 6.40 -4.72
N ALA A 25 -7.33 5.38 -5.27
CA ALA A 25 -8.01 4.17 -5.74
C ALA A 25 -8.69 3.43 -4.59
N LEU A 26 -8.01 3.27 -3.45
CA LEU A 26 -8.58 2.61 -2.25
C LEU A 26 -9.79 3.35 -1.64
N LEU A 27 -9.92 4.66 -1.88
CA LEU A 27 -11.07 5.46 -1.46
C LEU A 27 -12.25 5.39 -2.45
N ASP A 28 -12.08 4.74 -3.60
CA ASP A 28 -13.14 4.58 -4.58
C ASP A 28 -14.00 3.36 -4.23
N GLU A 29 -15.25 3.59 -3.83
CA GLU A 29 -16.20 2.51 -3.49
C GLU A 29 -16.53 1.59 -4.69
N ALA A 30 -16.27 2.06 -5.92
CA ALA A 30 -16.44 1.29 -7.15
C ALA A 30 -15.19 0.50 -7.55
N LEU A 31 -14.11 0.54 -6.75
CA LEU A 31 -12.89 -0.23 -7.02
C LEU A 31 -13.22 -1.73 -7.14
N SER A 32 -12.76 -2.35 -8.22
CA SER A 32 -12.93 -3.78 -8.41
C SER A 32 -12.04 -4.57 -7.45
N LEU A 33 -12.41 -5.82 -7.14
CA LEU A 33 -11.57 -6.70 -6.32
C LEU A 33 -10.21 -6.96 -6.99
N GLU A 34 -10.17 -7.08 -8.32
CA GLU A 34 -8.94 -7.25 -9.10
C GLU A 34 -8.00 -6.04 -8.98
N ASP A 35 -8.54 -4.82 -9.07
CA ASP A 35 -7.76 -3.60 -8.89
C ASP A 35 -7.27 -3.45 -7.45
N LEU A 36 -8.10 -3.84 -6.48
CA LEU A 36 -7.72 -3.88 -5.06
C LEU A 36 -6.55 -4.83 -4.84
N GLU A 37 -6.65 -6.08 -5.34
CA GLU A 37 -5.56 -7.07 -5.31
C GLU A 37 -4.27 -6.52 -5.90
N ALA A 38 -4.37 -5.86 -7.08
CA ALA A 38 -3.21 -5.28 -7.73
C ALA A 38 -2.56 -4.16 -6.89
N VAL A 39 -3.35 -3.35 -6.17
CA VAL A 39 -2.83 -2.33 -5.25
C VAL A 39 -2.11 -2.98 -4.07
N VAL A 40 -2.76 -3.92 -3.38
CA VAL A 40 -2.22 -4.51 -2.15
C VAL A 40 -0.98 -5.36 -2.43
N HIS A 41 -0.95 -6.10 -3.53
CA HIS A 41 0.21 -6.88 -3.96
C HIS A 41 1.44 -6.00 -4.20
N ARG A 42 1.26 -4.82 -4.80
CA ARG A 42 2.37 -3.87 -4.99
C ARG A 42 2.85 -3.32 -3.65
N LEU A 43 1.94 -2.96 -2.76
CA LEU A 43 2.28 -2.36 -1.47
C LEU A 43 2.96 -3.37 -0.54
N SER A 44 2.46 -4.61 -0.47
CA SER A 44 3.04 -5.70 0.33
C SER A 44 4.47 -6.01 -0.15
N GLY A 45 4.68 -6.02 -1.47
CA GLY A 45 5.98 -6.33 -2.08
C GLY A 45 7.02 -5.20 -2.06
N SER A 46 6.61 -3.92 -1.97
CA SER A 46 7.53 -2.79 -2.16
C SER A 46 7.68 -1.84 -0.99
N ALA A 47 6.68 -1.69 -0.12
CA ALA A 47 6.71 -0.71 0.97
C ALA A 47 7.86 -0.97 1.96
N GLY A 48 8.10 -2.24 2.30
CA GLY A 48 9.21 -2.65 3.17
C GLY A 48 10.59 -2.26 2.64
N MET A 49 10.81 -2.30 1.32
CA MET A 49 12.09 -1.93 0.70
C MET A 49 12.46 -0.46 0.94
N TYR A 50 11.46 0.39 1.16
CA TYR A 50 11.63 1.83 1.39
C TYR A 50 11.55 2.23 2.88
N GLY A 51 11.55 1.23 3.79
CA GLY A 51 11.48 1.46 5.23
C GLY A 51 10.07 1.64 5.80
N TYR A 52 9.02 1.29 5.04
CA TYR A 52 7.63 1.37 5.47
C TYR A 52 7.08 -0.01 5.83
N ALA A 53 7.70 -0.66 6.82
CA ALA A 53 7.35 -2.03 7.21
C ALA A 53 5.87 -2.18 7.63
N ALA A 54 5.34 -1.24 8.42
CA ALA A 54 3.93 -1.27 8.86
C ALA A 54 2.96 -1.23 7.68
N LEU A 55 3.22 -0.37 6.69
CA LEU A 55 2.45 -0.32 5.43
C LEU A 55 2.54 -1.65 4.66
N SER A 56 3.74 -2.24 4.57
CA SER A 56 3.95 -3.54 3.93
C SER A 56 3.10 -4.63 4.60
N THR A 57 3.13 -4.71 5.94
CA THR A 57 2.39 -5.71 6.72
C THR A 57 0.89 -5.51 6.65
N SER A 58 0.41 -4.26 6.69
CA SER A 58 -1.02 -3.96 6.51
C SER A 58 -1.49 -4.41 5.13
N ALA A 59 -0.73 -4.12 4.07
CA ALA A 59 -1.05 -4.57 2.71
C ALA A 59 -1.02 -6.10 2.57
N GLU A 60 -0.04 -6.77 3.18
CA GLU A 60 0.05 -8.24 3.19
C GLU A 60 -1.15 -8.87 3.92
N THR A 61 -1.60 -8.27 5.03
CA THR A 61 -2.78 -8.74 5.77
C THR A 61 -4.03 -8.68 4.90
N LEU A 62 -4.23 -7.57 4.19
CA LEU A 62 -5.35 -7.42 3.26
C LEU A 62 -5.23 -8.35 2.04
N GLU A 63 -4.04 -8.50 1.46
CA GLU A 63 -3.79 -9.44 0.34
C GLU A 63 -4.16 -10.88 0.73
N ASN A 64 -3.77 -11.31 1.94
CA ASN A 64 -4.11 -12.64 2.45
C ASN A 64 -5.61 -12.78 2.71
N ALA A 65 -6.27 -11.77 3.29
CA ALA A 65 -7.71 -11.81 3.52
C ALA A 65 -8.50 -11.93 2.21
N ILE A 66 -8.09 -11.23 1.15
CA ILE A 66 -8.70 -11.37 -0.18
C ILE A 66 -8.49 -12.79 -0.72
N ARG A 67 -7.25 -13.30 -0.67
CA ARG A 67 -6.90 -14.65 -1.13
C ARG A 67 -7.68 -15.75 -0.40
N ASP A 68 -7.91 -15.57 0.89
CA ASP A 68 -8.62 -16.52 1.74
C ASP A 68 -10.15 -16.40 1.63
N GLY A 69 -10.66 -15.49 0.79
CA GLY A 69 -12.09 -15.31 0.58
C GLY A 69 -12.81 -14.69 1.77
N ALA A 70 -12.16 -13.75 2.46
CA ALA A 70 -12.75 -13.02 3.58
C ALA A 70 -14.04 -12.28 3.17
N THR A 71 -14.87 -11.98 4.17
CA THR A 71 -16.13 -11.26 3.95
C THR A 71 -15.88 -9.83 3.47
N ARG A 72 -16.88 -9.24 2.80
CA ARG A 72 -16.80 -7.84 2.34
C ARG A 72 -16.55 -6.87 3.49
N ASP A 73 -17.15 -7.11 4.65
CA ASP A 73 -16.98 -6.27 5.84
C ASP A 73 -15.52 -6.35 6.34
N THR A 74 -14.96 -7.55 6.45
CA THR A 74 -13.55 -7.75 6.82
C THR A 74 -12.58 -7.09 5.83
N ILE A 75 -12.86 -7.20 4.53
CA ILE A 75 -12.07 -6.52 3.50
C ILE A 75 -12.18 -4.99 3.66
N GLY A 76 -13.37 -4.48 3.95
CA GLY A 76 -13.62 -3.05 4.20
C GLY A 76 -12.80 -2.53 5.37
N ASP A 77 -12.86 -3.20 6.52
CA ASP A 77 -12.09 -2.82 7.72
C ASP A 77 -10.59 -2.77 7.43
N LEU A 78 -10.06 -3.79 6.73
CA LEU A 78 -8.64 -3.87 6.37
C LEU A 78 -8.22 -2.82 5.33
N VAL A 79 -9.12 -2.41 4.43
CA VAL A 79 -8.89 -1.28 3.52
C VAL A 79 -8.79 0.03 4.30
N GLU A 80 -9.63 0.24 5.31
CA GLU A 80 -9.55 1.42 6.18
C GLU A 80 -8.23 1.49 6.95
N ASP A 81 -7.79 0.36 7.52
CA ASP A 81 -6.50 0.23 8.18
C ASP A 81 -5.33 0.54 7.22
N LEU A 82 -5.37 -0.01 6.01
CA LEU A 82 -4.36 0.27 4.99
C LEU A 82 -4.32 1.76 4.61
N ILE A 83 -5.48 2.40 4.44
CA ILE A 83 -5.56 3.84 4.17
C ILE A 83 -4.98 4.65 5.33
N ALA A 84 -5.20 4.23 6.58
CA ALA A 84 -4.62 4.88 7.76
C ALA A 84 -3.08 4.81 7.73
N GLU A 85 -2.49 3.65 7.44
CA GLU A 85 -1.03 3.50 7.29
C GLU A 85 -0.46 4.34 6.15
N ILE A 86 -1.16 4.44 5.02
CA ILE A 86 -0.75 5.31 3.92
C ILE A 86 -0.69 6.78 4.38
N ARG A 87 -1.66 7.24 5.17
CA ARG A 87 -1.66 8.62 5.72
C ARG A 87 -0.47 8.85 6.64
N VAL A 88 -0.11 7.87 7.47
CA VAL A 88 1.08 7.94 8.34
C VAL A 88 2.35 8.10 7.51
N VAL A 89 2.49 7.34 6.42
CA VAL A 89 3.64 7.43 5.51
C VAL A 89 3.68 8.79 4.80
N GLN A 90 2.53 9.30 4.36
CA GLN A 90 2.42 10.60 3.66
C GLN A 90 2.66 11.83 4.54
N ALA A 91 2.55 11.69 5.87
CA ALA A 91 2.75 12.79 6.83
C ALA A 91 4.21 12.95 7.30
N ARG A 92 5.10 12.06 6.89
CA ARG A 92 6.55 12.08 7.20
C ARG A 92 7.33 12.82 6.13
#